data_AF-A0A3S0Y550-F1
#
_entry.id   AF-A0A3S0Y550-F1
#
_cell.length_a   1.000
_cell.length_b   1.000
_cell.length_c   1.000
_cell.angle_alpha   90.00
_cell.angle_beta   90.00
_cell.angle_gamma   90.00
#
_symmetry.space_group_name_H-M   'P 1'
#
loop_
_entity.id
_entity.type
_entity.pdbx_description
1 polymer ?
#
loop_
_entity_poly.entity_id
_entity_poly.type
_entity_poly.pdbx_seq_one_letter_code
_entity_poly.pdbx_strand_id
1 'polypeptide(L)'
;MILRLNTDIASGVLGLVFGAVLWFPRGDIGRLSIIFPRAILLILALISIALIVKGFIKPSGRQIEITGSPRRLATVMIGFFVWWGVVEILGFLLTTLIAFFSLTWYLARVETAVTWQRMLKWTPVILVLVGVFYLTFTEVLNVRLPSGMFF
;
A
#
# COMPACT_ATOMS: atom_id res chain seq x y z
N MET A 1 -23.39 -7.20 -3.29
CA MET A 1 -23.81 -6.31 -4.39
C MET A 1 -22.99 -6.70 -5.61
N ILE A 2 -23.65 -7.08 -6.71
CA ILE A 2 -22.97 -7.49 -7.94
C ILE A 2 -22.83 -6.25 -8.82
N LEU A 3 -21.60 -5.77 -9.01
CA LEU A 3 -21.30 -4.63 -9.86
C LEU A 3 -20.85 -5.15 -11.22
N ARG A 4 -21.57 -4.79 -12.29
CA ARG A 4 -21.15 -5.06 -13.67
C ARG A 4 -20.20 -3.96 -14.11
N LEU A 5 -18.95 -4.10 -13.72
CA LEU A 5 -17.87 -3.18 -14.10
C LEU A 5 -16.83 -3.97 -14.90
N ASN A 6 -16.40 -3.43 -16.04
CA ASN A 6 -15.27 -3.98 -16.78
C ASN A 6 -14.00 -3.72 -15.97
N THR A 7 -13.54 -4.73 -15.23
CA THR A 7 -12.37 -4.62 -14.34
C THR A 7 -11.11 -4.25 -15.09
N ASP A 8 -10.99 -4.64 -16.37
CA ASP A 8 -9.82 -4.28 -17.19
C ASP A 8 -9.80 -2.76 -17.43
N ILE A 9 -10.93 -2.19 -17.90
CA ILE A 9 -11.04 -0.75 -18.15
C ILE A 9 -10.91 0.04 -16.84
N ALA A 10 -11.62 -0.37 -15.79
CA ALA A 10 -11.58 0.35 -14.51
C ALA A 10 -10.17 0.37 -13.90
N SER A 11 -9.46 -0.77 -13.91
CA SER A 11 -8.10 -0.86 -13.38
C SER A 11 -7.12 -0.05 -14.24
N GLY A 12 -7.27 -0.08 -15.56
CA GLY A 12 -6.43 0.72 -16.45
C GLY A 12 -6.67 2.22 -16.31
N VAL A 13 -7.93 2.67 -16.21
CA VAL A 13 -8.24 4.10 -15.98
C VAL A 13 -7.69 4.54 -14.62
N LEU A 14 -7.90 3.77 -13.55
CA LEU A 14 -7.35 4.07 -12.24
C LEU A 14 -5.82 4.13 -12.26
N GLY A 15 -5.16 3.17 -12.93
CA GLY A 15 -3.71 3.13 -13.07
C GLY A 15 -3.16 4.34 -13.83
N LEU A 16 -3.83 4.78 -14.91
CA LEU A 16 -3.45 5.99 -15.64
C LEU A 16 -3.64 7.26 -14.81
N VAL A 17 -4.77 7.39 -14.10
CA VAL A 17 -5.02 8.55 -13.22
C VAL A 17 -3.97 8.60 -12.12
N PHE A 18 -3.70 7.47 -11.46
CA PHE A 18 -2.68 7.36 -10.41
C PHE A 18 -1.28 7.68 -10.95
N GLY A 19 -0.92 7.12 -12.11
CA GLY A 19 0.35 7.39 -12.77
C GLY A 19 0.52 8.85 -13.15
N ALA A 20 -0.54 9.49 -13.66
CA ALA A 20 -0.54 10.92 -13.99
C ALA A 20 -0.34 11.77 -12.73
N VAL A 21 -1.09 11.51 -11.66
CA VAL A 21 -0.95 12.22 -10.37
C VAL A 21 0.48 12.13 -9.84
N LEU A 22 1.14 10.98 -9.97
CA LEU A 22 2.52 10.78 -9.51
C LEU A 22 3.60 11.25 -10.50
N TRP A 23 3.24 11.62 -11.74
CA TRP A 23 4.19 12.11 -12.73
C TRP A 23 4.54 13.60 -12.54
N PHE A 24 3.57 14.38 -12.04
CA PHE A 24 3.70 15.84 -11.92
C PHE A 24 4.48 16.37 -10.70
N PRO A 25 4.63 15.67 -9.56
CA PRO A 25 5.40 16.18 -8.43
C PRO A 25 6.87 16.42 -8.82
N ARG A 26 7.30 17.68 -8.73
CA ARG A 26 8.67 18.13 -9.02
C ARG A 26 9.44 18.34 -7.71
N GLY A 27 9.59 17.27 -6.92
CA GLY A 27 10.55 17.29 -5.82
C GLY A 27 11.98 17.28 -6.36
N ASP A 28 12.94 17.83 -5.60
CA ASP A 28 14.37 17.68 -5.85
C ASP A 28 14.81 16.24 -5.59
N ILE A 29 14.39 15.34 -6.48
CA ILE A 29 14.79 13.93 -6.47
C ILE A 29 16.12 13.85 -7.22
N GLY A 30 17.13 13.28 -6.57
CA GLY A 30 18.45 13.08 -7.18
C GLY A 30 18.36 12.39 -8.55
N ARG A 31 19.23 12.79 -9.49
CA ARG A 31 19.23 12.31 -10.88
C ARG A 31 19.17 10.79 -11.03
N LEU A 32 19.85 10.05 -10.15
CA LEU A 32 19.84 8.58 -10.16
C LEU A 32 18.55 8.02 -9.51
N SER A 33 18.10 8.64 -8.43
CA SER A 33 16.92 8.23 -7.67
C SER A 33 15.61 8.38 -8.46
N ILE A 34 15.55 9.29 -9.45
CA ILE A 34 14.33 9.49 -10.26
C ILE A 34 14.16 8.46 -11.38
N ILE A 35 15.22 7.73 -11.76
CA ILE A 35 15.18 6.77 -12.87
C ILE A 35 14.20 5.63 -12.54
N PHE A 36 14.30 5.10 -11.32
CA PHE A 36 13.47 3.97 -10.89
C PHE A 36 11.97 4.31 -10.82
N PRO A 37 11.54 5.39 -10.13
CA PRO A 37 10.13 5.82 -10.14
C PRO A 37 9.59 6.07 -11.55
N ARG A 38 10.38 6.72 -12.43
CA ARG A 38 9.95 6.96 -13.82
C ARG A 38 9.79 5.67 -14.61
N ALA A 39 10.69 4.71 -14.44
CA ALA A 39 10.57 3.40 -15.08
C ALA A 39 9.30 2.67 -14.61
N ILE A 40 9.02 2.68 -13.31
CA ILE A 40 7.78 2.11 -12.76
C ILE A 40 6.55 2.81 -13.33
N LEU A 41 6.53 4.15 -13.37
CA LEU A 41 5.39 4.91 -13.90
C LEU A 41 5.16 4.63 -15.39
N LEU A 42 6.23 4.47 -16.17
CA LEU A 42 6.14 4.07 -17.57
C LEU A 42 5.53 2.66 -17.71
N ILE A 43 6.03 1.69 -16.95
CA ILE A 43 5.51 0.32 -16.95
C ILE A 43 4.03 0.31 -16.54
N LEU A 44 3.68 1.04 -15.47
CA LEU A 44 2.30 1.20 -15.02
C LEU A 44 1.42 1.77 -16.12
N ALA A 45 1.87 2.82 -16.81
CA ALA A 45 1.13 3.43 -17.91
C ALA A 45 0.92 2.46 -19.07
N LEU A 46 1.96 1.73 -19.47
CA LEU A 46 1.88 0.72 -20.54
C LEU A 46 0.91 -0.41 -20.20
N ILE A 47 1.00 -0.97 -18.98
CA ILE A 47 0.09 -2.01 -18.51
C ILE A 47 -1.35 -1.47 -18.45
N SER A 48 -1.52 -0.23 -17.98
CA SER A 48 -2.83 0.40 -17.85
C SER A 48 -3.50 0.62 -19.21
N ILE A 49 -2.74 1.09 -20.22
CA ILE A 49 -3.20 1.20 -21.61
C ILE A 49 -3.56 -0.19 -22.16
N ALA A 50 -2.70 -1.19 -21.94
CA ALA A 50 -2.96 -2.56 -22.40
C ALA A 50 -4.24 -3.13 -21.78
N LEU A 51 -4.53 -2.85 -20.51
CA LEU A 51 -5.78 -3.24 -19.85
C LEU A 51 -7.00 -2.52 -20.45
N ILE A 52 -6.91 -1.22 -20.74
CA ILE A 52 -8.00 -0.49 -21.39
C ILE A 52 -8.28 -1.08 -22.79
N VAL A 53 -7.23 -1.26 -23.61
CA VAL A 53 -7.34 -1.85 -24.95
C VAL A 53 -7.93 -3.26 -24.89
N LYS A 54 -7.40 -4.12 -24.01
CA LYS A 54 -7.95 -5.46 -23.76
C LYS A 54 -9.42 -5.38 -23.35
N GLY A 55 -9.76 -4.45 -22.47
CA GLY A 55 -11.12 -4.23 -21.97
C GLY A 55 -12.12 -3.87 -23.08
N PHE A 56 -11.69 -3.18 -24.14
CA PHE A 56 -12.52 -2.90 -25.32
C PHE A 56 -12.58 -4.07 -26.31
N ILE A 57 -11.45 -4.78 -26.54
CA ILE A 57 -11.38 -5.87 -27.54
C ILE A 57 -12.04 -7.15 -27.03
N LYS A 58 -11.71 -7.56 -25.80
CA LYS A 58 -12.19 -8.79 -25.18
C LYS A 58 -12.46 -8.52 -23.70
N PRO A 59 -13.60 -7.87 -23.37
CA PRO A 59 -13.97 -7.57 -22.00
C PRO A 59 -13.93 -8.84 -21.16
N SER A 60 -13.13 -8.87 -20.10
CA SER A 60 -13.28 -9.92 -19.11
C SER A 60 -14.58 -9.65 -18.34
N GLY A 61 -15.65 -10.36 -18.70
CA GLY A 61 -16.97 -10.29 -18.06
C GLY A 61 -16.99 -10.91 -16.66
N ARG A 62 -15.97 -10.65 -15.84
CA ARG A 62 -15.94 -11.12 -14.44
C ARG A 62 -16.97 -10.31 -13.66
N GLN A 63 -17.94 -11.01 -13.09
CA GLN A 63 -18.81 -10.42 -12.08
C GLN A 63 -17.95 -10.12 -10.86
N ILE A 64 -17.88 -8.84 -10.46
CA ILE A 64 -17.20 -8.47 -9.23
C ILE A 64 -18.14 -8.81 -8.09
N GLU A 65 -17.89 -9.95 -7.45
CA GLU A 65 -18.43 -10.20 -6.13
C GLU A 65 -17.60 -9.42 -5.13
N ILE A 66 -18.21 -8.39 -4.53
CA ILE A 66 -17.61 -7.69 -3.40
C ILE A 66 -17.63 -8.63 -2.21
N THR A 67 -16.58 -9.43 -2.08
CA THR A 67 -16.31 -10.29 -0.93
C THR A 67 -15.66 -9.42 0.16
N GLY A 68 -16.36 -9.24 1.27
CA GLY A 68 -15.91 -8.41 2.39
C GLY A 68 -16.59 -7.04 2.49
N SER A 69 -16.02 -6.14 3.28
CA SER A 69 -16.63 -4.84 3.62
C SER A 69 -15.93 -3.69 2.88
N PRO A 70 -16.62 -2.97 1.97
CA PRO A 70 -16.07 -1.78 1.32
C PRO A 70 -15.60 -0.70 2.30
N ARG A 71 -16.31 -0.56 3.42
CA ARG A 71 -15.91 0.35 4.49
C ARG A 71 -14.55 -0.03 5.07
N ARG A 72 -14.30 -1.33 5.25
CA ARG A 72 -13.01 -1.83 5.77
C ARG A 72 -11.87 -1.57 4.80
N LEU A 73 -12.11 -1.81 3.51
CA LEU A 73 -11.14 -1.48 2.47
C LEU A 73 -10.79 0.01 2.52
N ALA A 74 -11.81 0.89 2.56
CA ALA A 74 -11.61 2.32 2.69
C ALA A 74 -10.84 2.69 3.97
N THR A 75 -11.17 2.09 5.12
CA THR A 75 -10.45 2.31 6.38
C THR A 75 -8.98 1.93 6.29
N VAL A 76 -8.66 0.78 5.70
CA VAL A 76 -7.26 0.33 5.53
C VAL A 76 -6.52 1.25 4.56
N MET A 77 -7.16 1.64 3.45
CA MET A 77 -6.57 2.58 2.49
C MET A 77 -6.24 3.93 3.16
N ILE A 78 -7.19 4.51 3.89
CA ILE A 78 -6.98 5.75 4.65
C ILE A 78 -5.87 5.55 5.69
N GLY A 79 -5.87 4.40 6.38
CA GLY A 79 -4.83 4.04 7.34
C GLY A 79 -3.42 4.05 6.75
N PHE A 80 -3.24 3.62 5.49
CA PHE A 80 -1.95 3.72 4.80
C PHE A 80 -1.53 5.16 4.51
N PHE A 81 -2.46 6.03 4.13
CA PHE A 81 -2.15 7.46 3.96
C PHE A 81 -1.80 8.14 5.28
N VAL A 82 -2.51 7.80 6.36
CA VAL A 82 -2.20 8.29 7.71
C VAL A 82 -0.82 7.79 8.14
N TRP A 83 -0.53 6.49 7.98
CA TRP A 83 0.79 5.94 8.25
C TRP A 83 1.88 6.70 7.48
N TRP A 84 1.68 6.92 6.18
CA TRP A 84 2.65 7.62 5.34
C TRP A 84 2.96 9.04 5.85
N GLY A 85 1.94 9.82 6.20
CA GLY A 85 2.15 11.18 6.74
C GLY A 85 2.75 11.19 8.15
N VAL A 86 2.43 10.19 8.98
CA VAL A 86 2.92 10.10 10.37
C VAL A 86 4.37 9.59 10.44
N VAL A 87 4.84 8.82 9.43
CA VAL A 87 6.21 8.29 9.38
C VAL A 87 7.26 9.40 9.45
N GLU A 88 7.02 10.56 8.84
CA GLU A 88 7.94 11.71 8.90
C GLU A 88 8.03 12.31 10.32
N ILE A 89 6.99 12.14 11.13
CA ILE A 89 6.88 12.73 12.48
C ILE A 89 7.41 11.76 13.53
N LEU A 90 6.86 10.54 13.56
CA LEU A 90 7.16 9.53 14.59
C LEU A 90 8.31 8.59 14.21
N GLY A 91 8.77 8.65 12.96
CA GLY A 91 9.82 7.79 12.44
C GLY A 91 9.30 6.46 11.94
N PHE A 92 10.09 5.82 11.08
CA PHE A 92 9.66 4.60 10.39
C PHE A 92 9.32 3.46 11.35
N LEU A 93 10.19 3.17 12.32
CA LEU A 93 10.05 1.99 13.18
C LEU A 93 8.79 2.06 14.05
N LEU A 94 8.63 3.17 14.80
CA LEU A 94 7.50 3.35 15.70
C LEU A 94 6.17 3.41 14.95
N THR A 95 6.10 4.18 13.86
CA THR A 95 4.87 4.32 13.07
C THR A 95 4.45 2.99 12.45
N THR A 96 5.42 2.22 11.95
CA THR A 96 5.17 0.90 11.36
C THR A 96 4.72 -0.11 12.41
N LEU A 97 5.31 -0.12 13.61
CA LEU A 97 4.82 -0.96 14.70
C LEU A 97 3.37 -0.62 15.05
N ILE A 98 3.06 0.66 15.27
CA ILE A 98 1.69 1.11 15.56
C ILE A 98 0.72 0.69 14.45
N ALA A 99 1.09 0.88 13.18
CA ALA A 99 0.26 0.49 12.05
C ALA A 99 0.05 -1.02 11.98
N PHE A 100 1.08 -1.85 12.14
CA PHE A 100 0.93 -3.31 12.12
C PHE A 100 0.06 -3.80 13.26
N PHE A 101 0.28 -3.34 14.50
CA PHE A 101 -0.60 -3.70 15.63
C PHE A 101 -2.05 -3.26 15.39
N SER A 102 -2.26 -2.04 14.90
CA SER A 102 -3.59 -1.49 14.62
C SER A 102 -4.30 -2.28 13.51
N LEU A 103 -3.61 -2.59 12.42
CA LEU A 103 -4.13 -3.37 11.30
C LEU A 103 -4.43 -4.81 11.72
N THR A 104 -3.52 -5.47 12.42
CA THR A 104 -3.73 -6.83 12.92
C THR A 104 -4.94 -6.88 13.85
N TRP A 105 -5.07 -5.95 14.79
CA TRP A 105 -6.23 -5.85 15.67
C TRP A 105 -7.53 -5.59 14.89
N TYR A 106 -7.51 -4.63 13.97
CA TYR A 106 -8.69 -4.21 13.21
C TYR A 106 -9.20 -5.31 12.28
N LEU A 107 -8.31 -5.99 11.59
CA LEU A 107 -8.66 -7.07 10.66
C LEU A 107 -9.05 -8.34 11.40
N ALA A 108 -8.32 -8.73 12.46
CA ALA A 108 -8.62 -9.96 13.19
C ALA A 108 -9.97 -9.91 13.93
N ARG A 109 -10.42 -8.72 14.34
CA ARG A 109 -11.73 -8.50 14.99
C ARG A 109 -12.92 -8.94 14.16
N VAL A 110 -12.72 -9.09 12.86
CA VAL A 110 -13.78 -9.50 11.94
C VAL A 110 -14.07 -10.98 12.10
N GLU A 111 -13.02 -11.78 12.24
CA GLU A 111 -13.14 -13.24 12.29
C GLU A 111 -13.28 -13.72 13.73
N THR A 112 -12.64 -13.04 14.69
CA THR A 112 -12.58 -13.51 16.07
C THR A 112 -12.42 -12.38 17.08
N ALA A 113 -12.82 -12.62 18.33
CA ALA A 113 -12.54 -11.68 19.42
C ALA A 113 -11.03 -11.53 19.66
N VAL A 114 -10.56 -10.28 19.73
CA VAL A 114 -9.14 -9.97 19.96
C VAL A 114 -8.93 -9.70 21.45
N THR A 115 -8.41 -10.70 22.15
CA THR A 115 -7.99 -10.58 23.56
C THR A 115 -6.54 -10.11 23.66
N TRP A 116 -6.17 -9.52 24.80
CA TRP A 116 -4.80 -9.07 25.07
C TRP A 116 -3.77 -10.19 24.94
N GLN A 117 -4.11 -11.39 25.41
CA GLN A 117 -3.25 -12.58 25.31
C GLN A 117 -2.95 -12.96 23.85
N ARG A 118 -3.92 -12.77 22.95
CA ARG A 118 -3.74 -13.05 21.53
C ARG A 118 -2.85 -12.00 20.85
N MET A 119 -3.00 -10.72 21.22
CA MET A 119 -2.07 -9.67 20.77
C MET A 119 -0.64 -9.95 21.21
N LEU A 120 -0.47 -10.42 22.45
CA LEU A 120 0.84 -10.78 22.97
C LEU A 120 1.46 -11.97 22.21
N LYS A 121 0.66 -12.96 21.81
CA LYS A 121 1.12 -14.08 20.97
C LYS A 121 1.54 -13.66 19.56
N TRP A 122 0.92 -12.63 18.99
CA TRP A 122 1.29 -12.11 17.66
C TRP A 122 2.43 -11.08 17.70
N THR A 123 2.75 -10.55 18.87
CA THR A 123 3.81 -9.56 19.07
C THR A 123 5.16 -10.03 18.53
N PRO A 124 5.66 -11.26 18.81
CA PRO A 124 6.92 -11.72 18.24
C PRO A 124 6.93 -11.72 16.71
N VAL A 125 5.82 -12.11 16.08
CA VAL A 125 5.70 -12.14 14.61
C VAL A 125 5.74 -10.73 14.04
N ILE A 126 5.02 -9.78 14.65
CA ILE A 126 5.02 -8.38 14.24
C ILE A 126 6.42 -7.77 14.40
N LEU A 127 7.07 -8.00 15.54
CA LEU A 127 8.42 -7.49 15.81
C LEU A 127 9.45 -8.06 14.83
N VAL A 128 9.40 -9.36 14.55
CA VAL A 128 10.29 -9.99 13.57
C VAL A 128 10.04 -9.42 12.18
N LEU A 129 8.77 -9.30 11.76
CA LEU A 129 8.43 -8.80 10.43
C LEU A 129 8.90 -7.35 10.23
N VAL A 130 8.59 -6.47 11.19
CA VAL A 130 9.01 -5.05 11.14
C VAL A 130 10.52 -4.93 11.27
N GLY A 131 11.15 -5.71 12.14
CA GLY A 131 12.60 -5.73 12.33
C GLY A 131 13.37 -6.19 11.10
N VAL A 132 12.94 -7.29 10.46
CA VAL A 132 13.51 -7.77 9.20
C VAL A 132 13.38 -6.71 8.11
N PHE A 133 12.22 -6.06 8.00
CA PHE A 133 12.01 -5.00 7.03
C PHE A 133 12.92 -3.80 7.30
N TYR A 134 13.02 -3.36 8.57
CA TYR A 134 13.91 -2.28 8.98
C TYR A 134 15.36 -2.58 8.61
N LEU A 135 15.89 -3.74 9.04
CA LEU A 135 17.28 -4.14 8.77
C LEU A 135 17.55 -4.32 7.28
N THR A 136 16.59 -4.83 6.51
CA THR A 136 16.76 -4.94 5.05
C THR A 136 16.93 -3.56 4.43
N PHE A 137 16.15 -2.57 4.86
CA PHE A 137 16.27 -1.22 4.32
C PHE A 137 17.54 -0.50 4.78
N THR A 138 17.90 -0.62 6.05
CA THR A 138 19.08 0.08 6.59
C THR A 138 20.39 -0.59 6.19
N GLU A 139 20.51 -1.91 6.33
CA GLU A 139 21.77 -2.63 6.15
C GLU A 139 21.97 -3.14 4.73
N VAL A 140 20.92 -3.72 4.13
CA VAL A 140 21.03 -4.36 2.81
C VAL A 140 20.88 -3.32 1.70
N LEU A 141 19.85 -2.47 1.79
CA LEU A 141 19.54 -1.47 0.77
C LEU A 141 20.21 -0.10 1.02
N ASN A 142 20.83 0.10 2.18
CA ASN A 142 21.48 1.37 2.57
C ASN A 142 20.57 2.61 2.40
N VAL A 143 19.28 2.43 2.67
CA VAL A 143 18.26 3.49 2.60
C VAL A 143 18.17 4.18 3.95
N ARG A 144 18.26 5.51 3.96
CA ARG A 144 17.99 6.33 5.14
C ARG A 144 16.49 6.37 5.40
N LEU A 145 16.05 5.70 6.45
CA LEU A 145 14.68 5.77 6.93
C LEU A 145 14.52 6.99 7.86
N PRO A 146 13.34 7.64 7.89
CA PRO A 146 13.09 8.74 8.81
C PRO A 146 13.30 8.31 10.27
N SER A 147 14.29 8.91 10.93
CA SER A 147 14.40 8.92 12.39
C SER A 147 13.42 9.96 12.89
N GLY A 148 12.38 9.50 13.58
CA GLY A 148 11.32 10.37 14.07
C GLY A 148 11.81 11.30 15.17
N MET A 149 10.95 12.19 15.67
CA MET A 149 11.30 13.15 16.72
C MET A 149 11.86 12.54 18.03
N PHE A 150 11.73 11.23 18.21
CA PHE A 150 12.17 10.51 19.41
C PHE A 150 13.55 9.85 19.27
N PHE A 151 14.23 9.96 18.12
CA PHE A 151 15.53 9.32 17.84
C PHE A 151 16.44 10.18 16.98
#